data_AF-A0A3G8RAX0-F1
#
_entry.id   AF-A0A3G8RAX0-F1
#
_cell.length_a   1.000
_cell.length_b   1.000
_cell.length_c   1.000
_cell.angle_alpha   90.00
_cell.angle_beta   90.00
_cell.angle_gamma   90.00
#
_symmetry.space_group_name_H-M   'P 1'
#
loop_
_entity.id
_entity.type
_entity.pdbx_description
1 polymer ?
#
loop_
_entity_poly.entity_id
_entity_poly.type
_entity_poly.pdbx_seq_one_letter_code
_entity_poly.pdbx_strand_id
1 'polypeptide(L)' 'MRPLQISPETAVKLSEKLGIPLEHLMHTPQHILMQKLAELAKEDTAGSNGGESDKS' A
#
# COMPACT_ATOMS: atom_id res chain seq x y z
N MET A 1 3.71 18.69 10.60
CA MET A 1 3.71 17.32 10.04
C MET A 1 3.34 16.37 11.17
N ARG A 2 2.15 15.75 11.13
CA ARG A 2 1.87 14.63 12.06
C ARG A 2 2.78 13.48 11.66
N PRO A 3 3.50 12.83 12.60
CA PRO A 3 4.28 11.64 12.29
C PRO A 3 3.36 10.61 11.65
N LEU A 4 3.84 9.92 10.62
CA LEU A 4 3.15 8.76 10.09
C LEU A 4 2.97 7.76 11.24
N GLN A 5 1.71 7.48 11.60
CA GLN A 5 1.34 6.53 12.64
C GLN A 5 1.44 5.09 12.09
N ILE A 6 2.56 4.76 11.45
CA ILE A 6 2.82 3.43 10.91
C ILE A 6 3.81 2.73 11.84
N SER A 7 3.47 1.51 12.23
CA SER A 7 4.42 0.68 12.98
C SER A 7 5.60 0.29 12.07
N PRO A 8 6.79 0.03 12.63
CA PRO A 8 7.95 -0.42 11.86
C PRO A 8 7.65 -1.68 11.04
N GLU A 9 6.88 -2.61 11.60
CA GLU A 9 6.46 -3.84 10.91
C GLU A 9 5.58 -3.56 9.69
N THR A 10 4.68 -2.57 9.78
CA THR A 10 3.83 -2.17 8.67
C THR A 10 4.66 -1.48 7.59
N ALA A 11 5.63 -0.66 7.98
CA ALA A 11 6.53 0.03 7.07
C ALA A 11 7.37 -0.95 6.24
N VAL A 12 7.93 -1.99 6.87
CA VAL A 12 8.69 -3.04 6.15
C VAL A 12 7.80 -3.76 5.14
N LYS A 13 6.62 -4.24 5.55
CA LYS A 13 5.68 -4.94 4.65
C LYS A 13 5.20 -4.06 3.49
N LEU A 14 4.96 -2.78 3.74
CA LEU A 14 4.59 -1.82 2.70
C LEU A 14 5.76 -1.57 1.75
N SER A 15 6.98 -1.42 2.26
CA SER A 15 8.17 -1.22 1.43
C SER A 15 8.40 -2.39 0.47
N GLU A 16 8.20 -3.62 0.94
CA GLU A 16 8.29 -4.84 0.14
C GLU A 16 7.18 -4.93 -0.92
N LYS A 17 5.92 -4.69 -0.52
CA LYS A 17 4.76 -4.72 -1.43
C LYS A 17 4.83 -3.64 -2.51
N LEU A 18 5.34 -2.46 -2.16
CA LEU A 18 5.48 -1.33 -3.07
C LEU A 18 6.79 -1.38 -3.88
N GLY A 19 7.70 -2.29 -3.54
CA GLY A 19 9.04 -2.36 -4.15
C GLY A 19 9.87 -1.09 -3.95
N ILE A 20 9.65 -0.34 -2.86
CA ILE A 20 10.40 0.89 -2.57
C ILE A 20 11.24 0.73 -1.30
N PRO A 21 12.42 1.39 -1.19
CA PRO A 21 13.24 1.33 0.01
C PRO A 21 12.51 1.86 1.26
N LEU A 22 12.74 1.23 2.41
CA LEU A 22 12.16 1.63 3.69
C LEU A 22 12.50 3.09 4.05
N GLU A 23 13.74 3.51 3.80
CA GLU A 23 14.20 4.88 4.00
C GLU A 23 13.30 5.87 3.23
N HIS A 24 13.03 5.56 1.97
CA HIS A 24 12.17 6.38 1.12
C HIS A 24 10.74 6.41 1.67
N LEU A 25 10.19 5.25 2.06
CA LEU A 25 8.84 5.14 2.63
C LEU A 25 8.68 5.98 3.92
N MET A 26 9.71 6.04 4.78
CA MET A 26 9.67 6.83 6.03
C MET A 26 9.73 8.35 5.80
N HIS A 27 10.32 8.79 4.70
CA HIS A 27 10.32 10.21 4.27
C HIS A 27 9.14 10.57 3.36
N THR A 28 8.41 9.56 2.88
CA THR A 28 7.32 9.75 1.92
C THR A 28 6.10 10.38 2.60
N PRO A 29 5.53 11.47 2.06
CA PRO A 29 4.29 12.04 2.57
C PRO A 29 3.13 11.05 2.51
N GLN A 30 2.23 11.10 3.50
CA GLN A 30 1.10 10.18 3.62
C GLN A 30 0.21 10.12 2.37
N HIS A 31 -0.02 11.24 1.69
CA HIS A 31 -0.86 11.26 0.48
C HIS A 31 -0.25 10.49 -0.70
N ILE A 32 1.08 10.46 -0.81
CA ILE A 32 1.78 9.68 -1.85
C ILE A 32 1.66 8.19 -1.56
N LEU A 33 1.78 7.78 -0.28
CA LEU A 33 1.55 6.39 0.12
C LEU A 33 0.13 5.94 -0.22
N MET A 34 -0.87 6.81 0.01
CA MET A 34 -2.27 6.52 -0.35
C MET A 34 -2.47 6.37 -1.87
N GLN A 35 -1.79 7.18 -2.68
CA GLN A 35 -1.83 7.06 -4.14
C GLN A 35 -1.24 5.72 -4.59
N LYS A 36 -0.04 5.36 -4.11
CA LYS A 36 0.60 4.10 -4.47
C LYS A 36 -0.19 2.87 -3.99
N LEU A 37 -0.82 2.96 -2.82
CA LEU A 37 -1.70 1.90 -2.32
C LEU A 37 -2.96 1.76 -3.18
N ALA A 38 -3.52 2.87 -3.67
CA ALA A 38 -4.64 2.86 -4.60
C ALA A 38 -4.24 2.31 -5.99
N GLU A 39 -3.01 2.53 -6.44
CA GLU A 39 -2.44 1.91 -7.64
C GLU A 39 -2.29 0.39 -7.45
N LEU A 40 -1.67 -0.06 -6.36
CA LEU A 40 -1.56 -1.48 -5.98
C LEU A 40 -2.93 -2.17 -5.92
N ALA A 41 -3.92 -1.55 -5.27
CA ALA A 41 -5.26 -2.13 -5.16
C ALA A 41 -5.94 -2.31 -6.53
N LYS A 42 -5.66 -1.43 -7.49
CA LYS A 42 -6.16 -1.56 -8.87
C LYS A 42 -5.43 -2.68 -9.62
N GLU A 43 -4.13 -2.81 -9.43
CA GLU A 43 -3.32 -3.88 -10.04
C GLU A 43 -3.71 -5.26 -9.49
N ASP A 44 -3.93 -5.37 -8.17
CA ASP A 44 -4.43 -6.61 -7.53
C ASP A 44 -5.82 -7.02 -8.08
N THR A 45 -6.68 -6.05 -8.40
CA THR A 45 -7.99 -6.35 -9.03
C THR A 45 -7.90 -6.73 -10.51
N ALA A 46 -6.83 -6.35 -11.22
CA ALA A 46 -6.65 -6.69 -12.63
C ALA A 46 -5.90 -8.02 -12.85
N GLY A 47 -5.18 -8.51 -11.83
CA GLY A 47 -4.35 -9.73 -11.91
C GLY A 47 -5.00 -11.04 -11.42
N SER A 48 -6.16 -10.98 -10.75
CA SER A 48 -6.90 -12.19 -10.29
C SER A 48 -8.30 -12.25 -10.90
N ASN A 49 -8.43 -12.98 -12.00
CA ASN A 49 -9.73 -13.47 -12.45
C ASN A 49 -10.06 -14.73 -11.64
N GLY A 50 -10.92 -14.64 -10.62
CA GLY A 50 -11.43 -15.81 -9.89
C GLY A 50 -12.18 -15.55 -8.57
N GLY A 51 -13.51 -15.39 -8.66
CA GLY A 51 -14.54 -15.69 -7.63
C GLY A 51 -14.67 -14.71 -6.44
N GLU A 52 -15.83 -14.46 -5.82
CA GLU A 52 -17.24 -14.85 -6.00
C GLU A 52 -18.04 -14.01 -4.95
N SER A 53 -19.22 -13.54 -5.34
CA SER A 53 -20.42 -13.14 -4.56
C SER A 53 -20.33 -12.68 -3.09
N ASP A 54 -20.96 -11.54 -2.80
CA ASP A 54 -22.18 -11.37 -1.96
C ASP A 54 -22.32 -9.86 -1.71
N LYS A 55 -23.38 -9.17 -2.13
CA LYS A 55 -24.67 -9.27 -1.47
C LYS A 55 -25.76 -8.66 -2.35
N SER A 56 -26.83 -9.45 -2.55
CA SER A 56 -28.14 -9.03 -3.04
C SER A 56 -28.86 -8.14 -2.03
#